data_AF-A0A1Q7X8U5-F1
#
_entry.id   AF-A0A1Q7X8U5-F1
#
_cell.length_a   1.000
_cell.length_b   1.000
_cell.length_c   1.000
_cell.angle_alpha   90.00
_cell.angle_beta   90.00
_cell.angle_gamma   90.00
#
_symmetry.space_group_name_H-M   'P 1'
#
loop_
_entity.id
_entity.type
_entity.pdbx_description
1 polymer ?
#
loop_
_entity_poly.entity_id
_entity_poly.type
_entity_poly.pdbx_seq_one_letter_code
_entity_poly.pdbx_strand_id
1 'polypeptide(L)'
;MQGLGTARRRLAAALLANLALGGVYVVAGKLGLQLASVHVSATAVWPPTGIAIDAILLYGYRLWPGIMVGAFLVNLFTAGSAPSSLVANGRWVFGRAADVLKFALFGGVLGPSVSATFGITSLASLGYADWSSYGSIWLTWWLGDMGGALVVAPLLILWIQNPRPGWSGGRILEMGLLMLVLLVISEVVFGGMLPIAARKYPLPFVMVPLLIWAALRFGQREVATLTFLVSGFAVWSTLQGLGPFTREPDNEALLMLQLFIGMMAVMGLALAAAVGEHKRAQEALQRGHDEQERRVRERTAELGEANVALRRQVEERRQAEERLRQSERQLLEAEKLAQLGAWTRDARISTGLTRPCWIECIRMTGPWWTSSSPPRCRTGGPSPSIIGSCGRTGPSGFSTRGVKPCSMRPGARSRWRGRGRTSPS
;
A
#
# COMPACT_ATOMS: atom_id res chain seq x y z
N MET A 1 -33.19 -1.37 -26.39
CA MET A 1 -32.93 0.06 -26.71
C MET A 1 -32.11 0.83 -25.66
N GLN A 2 -32.03 0.41 -24.39
CA GLN A 2 -31.37 1.19 -23.32
C GLN A 2 -29.86 1.49 -23.53
N GLY A 3 -29.12 0.65 -24.26
CA GLY A 3 -27.67 0.84 -24.50
C GLY A 3 -27.31 2.02 -25.43
N LEU A 4 -28.21 2.42 -26.33
CA LEU A 4 -27.95 3.54 -27.26
C LEU A 4 -27.98 4.90 -26.55
N GLY A 5 -28.88 5.08 -25.58
CA GLY A 5 -29.00 6.32 -24.80
C GLY A 5 -27.77 6.58 -23.91
N THR A 6 -27.21 5.53 -23.29
CA THR A 6 -25.99 5.65 -22.47
C THR A 6 -24.75 5.88 -23.32
N ALA A 7 -24.64 5.25 -24.50
CA ALA A 7 -23.57 5.54 -25.47
C ALA A 7 -23.63 7.00 -25.96
N ARG A 8 -24.80 7.50 -26.35
CA ARG A 8 -24.99 8.88 -26.84
C ARG A 8 -24.71 9.93 -25.75
N ARG A 9 -25.12 9.69 -24.51
CA ARG A 9 -24.76 10.54 -23.35
C ARG A 9 -23.26 10.53 -23.04
N ARG A 10 -22.59 9.37 -23.11
CA ARG A 10 -21.13 9.27 -22.96
C ARG A 10 -20.36 10.00 -24.07
N LEU A 11 -20.86 9.95 -25.30
CA LEU A 11 -20.29 10.69 -26.44
C LEU A 11 -20.48 12.20 -26.28
N ALA A 12 -21.68 12.66 -25.92
CA ALA A 12 -21.95 14.08 -25.68
C ALA A 12 -21.13 14.65 -24.52
N ALA A 13 -20.99 13.90 -23.41
CA ALA A 13 -20.13 14.29 -22.29
C ALA A 13 -18.65 14.36 -22.70
N ALA A 14 -18.17 13.42 -23.52
CA ALA A 14 -16.81 13.47 -24.04
C ALA A 14 -16.58 14.66 -24.98
N LEU A 15 -17.55 14.98 -25.85
CA LEU A 15 -17.47 16.15 -26.74
C LEU A 15 -17.46 17.46 -25.96
N LEU A 16 -18.35 17.63 -24.97
CA LEU A 16 -18.38 18.79 -24.08
C LEU A 16 -17.07 18.94 -23.29
N ALA A 17 -16.51 17.83 -22.77
CA ALA A 17 -15.23 17.85 -22.08
C ALA A 17 -14.06 18.24 -23.00
N ASN A 18 -14.05 17.74 -24.25
CA ASN A 18 -13.05 18.14 -25.26
C ASN A 18 -13.16 19.63 -25.63
N LEU A 19 -14.38 20.16 -25.81
CA LEU A 19 -14.62 21.57 -26.12
C LEU A 19 -14.23 22.48 -24.95
N ALA A 20 -14.63 22.14 -23.73
CA ALA A 20 -14.27 22.90 -22.53
C ALA A 20 -12.75 22.91 -22.31
N LEU A 21 -12.09 21.76 -22.45
CA LEU A 21 -10.63 21.65 -22.34
C LEU A 21 -9.92 22.46 -23.43
N GLY A 22 -10.38 22.39 -24.68
CA GLY A 22 -9.83 23.19 -25.78
C GLY A 22 -9.96 24.69 -25.50
N GLY A 23 -11.10 25.14 -24.97
CA GLY A 23 -11.32 26.53 -24.55
C GLY A 23 -10.38 26.97 -23.43
N VAL A 24 -10.22 26.15 -22.38
CA VAL A 24 -9.28 26.43 -21.27
C VAL A 24 -7.83 26.46 -21.76
N TYR A 25 -7.44 25.53 -22.65
CA TYR A 25 -6.13 25.51 -23.29
C TYR A 25 -5.89 26.80 -24.09
N VAL A 26 -6.89 27.29 -24.84
CA VAL A 26 -6.79 28.54 -25.60
C VAL A 26 -6.61 29.77 -24.72
N VAL A 27 -7.39 29.89 -23.63
CA VAL A 27 -7.26 31.00 -22.69
C VAL A 27 -5.89 30.97 -22.00
N ALA A 28 -5.48 29.80 -21.51
CA ALA A 28 -4.18 29.61 -20.87
C ALA A 28 -3.00 29.90 -21.82
N GLY A 29 -3.12 29.55 -23.10
CA GLY A 29 -2.12 29.81 -24.12
C GLY A 29 -1.99 31.30 -24.41
N LYS A 30 -3.11 32.01 -24.61
CA LYS A 30 -3.09 33.46 -24.82
C LYS A 30 -2.54 34.23 -23.62
N LEU A 31 -2.87 33.81 -22.39
CA LEU A 31 -2.29 34.40 -21.16
C LEU A 31 -0.80 34.11 -21.03
N GLY A 32 -0.34 32.90 -21.41
CA GLY A 32 1.08 32.58 -21.50
C GLY A 32 1.81 33.46 -22.52
N LEU A 33 1.24 33.63 -23.73
CA LEU A 33 1.82 34.42 -24.82
C LEU A 33 1.95 35.92 -24.51
N GLN A 34 1.11 36.46 -23.62
CA GLN A 34 1.29 37.82 -23.08
C GLN A 34 2.55 37.97 -22.21
N LEU A 35 3.18 36.86 -21.82
CA LEU A 35 4.44 36.76 -21.09
C LEU A 35 5.58 36.17 -21.95
N ALA A 36 5.43 36.14 -23.28
CA ALA A 36 6.47 35.71 -24.23
C ALA A 36 7.57 36.77 -24.34
N SER A 37 8.82 36.39 -24.05
CA SER A 37 9.94 37.35 -23.96
C SER A 37 11.03 37.21 -25.04
N VAL A 38 11.19 36.04 -25.65
CA VAL A 38 12.30 35.77 -26.60
C VAL A 38 11.81 35.56 -28.04
N HIS A 39 10.67 34.88 -28.22
CA HIS A 39 10.03 34.68 -29.52
C HIS A 39 8.51 34.80 -29.40
N VAL A 40 7.85 35.34 -30.42
CA VAL A 40 6.39 35.63 -30.43
C VAL A 40 5.52 34.40 -30.13
N SER A 41 6.04 33.18 -30.36
CA SER A 41 5.33 31.91 -30.14
C SER A 41 5.87 31.09 -28.95
N ALA A 42 6.79 31.61 -28.12
CA ALA A 42 7.40 30.86 -27.02
C ALA A 42 7.53 31.67 -25.71
N THR A 43 7.17 31.04 -24.60
CA THR A 43 6.96 31.69 -23.29
C THR A 43 7.85 31.07 -22.22
N ALA A 44 8.23 31.83 -21.20
CA ALA A 44 9.06 31.31 -20.11
C ALA A 44 8.45 30.09 -19.40
N VAL A 45 7.13 30.05 -19.20
CA VAL A 45 6.38 28.87 -18.72
C VAL A 45 5.14 28.74 -19.60
N TRP A 46 4.82 27.54 -20.07
CA TRP A 46 3.63 27.27 -20.89
C TRP A 46 2.54 26.51 -20.09
N PRO A 47 1.61 27.22 -19.40
CA PRO A 47 0.51 26.59 -18.66
C PRO A 47 -0.33 25.56 -19.44
N PRO A 48 -0.59 25.72 -20.76
CA PRO A 48 -1.40 24.75 -21.50
C PRO A 48 -0.82 23.34 -21.53
N THR A 49 0.51 23.17 -21.54
CA THR A 49 1.14 21.84 -21.48
C THR A 49 0.86 21.16 -20.14
N GLY A 50 0.87 21.90 -19.03
CA GLY A 50 0.41 21.39 -17.74
C GLY A 50 -1.05 20.93 -17.79
N ILE A 51 -1.95 21.81 -18.24
CA ILE A 51 -3.40 21.54 -18.34
C ILE A 51 -3.71 20.31 -19.23
N ALA A 52 -2.99 20.14 -20.34
CA ALA A 52 -3.13 18.98 -21.23
C ALA A 52 -2.69 17.67 -20.57
N ILE A 53 -1.55 17.70 -19.87
CA ILE A 53 -1.04 16.57 -19.09
C ILE A 53 -2.06 16.16 -18.03
N ASP A 54 -2.61 17.12 -17.28
CA ASP A 54 -3.60 16.88 -16.22
C ASP A 54 -4.88 16.26 -16.76
N ALA A 55 -5.38 16.79 -17.88
CA ALA A 55 -6.59 16.30 -18.50
C ALA A 55 -6.45 14.83 -18.96
N ILE A 56 -5.29 14.45 -19.51
CA ILE A 56 -5.00 13.08 -19.91
C ILE A 56 -4.82 12.17 -18.68
N LEU A 57 -4.12 12.62 -17.63
CA LEU A 57 -3.88 11.82 -16.43
C LEU A 57 -5.15 11.59 -15.57
N LEU A 58 -6.06 12.57 -15.54
CA LEU A 58 -7.29 12.52 -14.75
C LEU A 58 -8.48 11.87 -15.49
N TYR A 59 -8.65 12.18 -16.78
CA TYR A 59 -9.83 11.76 -17.57
C TYR A 59 -9.49 10.77 -18.70
N GLY A 60 -8.21 10.45 -18.90
CA GLY A 60 -7.73 9.49 -19.87
C GLY A 60 -7.60 10.06 -21.30
N TYR A 61 -7.03 9.24 -22.19
CA TYR A 61 -6.69 9.61 -23.57
C TYR A 61 -7.82 10.22 -24.41
N ARG A 62 -9.10 10.02 -24.06
CA ARG A 62 -10.24 10.50 -24.85
C ARG A 62 -10.36 12.03 -24.99
N LEU A 63 -9.54 12.78 -24.28
CA LEU A 63 -9.46 14.24 -24.38
C LEU A 63 -8.34 14.75 -25.32
N TRP A 64 -7.57 13.84 -25.95
CA TRP A 64 -6.53 14.22 -26.91
C TRP A 64 -7.03 15.11 -28.08
N PRO A 65 -8.26 14.93 -28.64
CA PRO A 65 -8.74 15.79 -29.71
C PRO A 65 -9.00 17.24 -29.26
N GLY A 66 -9.45 17.44 -28.02
CA GLY A 66 -9.71 18.76 -27.44
C GLY A 66 -8.44 19.51 -27.12
N ILE A 67 -7.39 18.80 -26.67
CA ILE A 67 -6.03 19.33 -26.53
C ILE A 67 -5.49 19.70 -27.91
N MET A 68 -5.63 18.82 -28.90
CA MET A 68 -5.24 19.07 -30.29
C MET A 68 -5.93 20.31 -30.87
N VAL A 69 -7.25 20.44 -30.71
CA VAL A 69 -8.01 21.60 -31.19
C VAL A 69 -7.64 22.86 -30.40
N GLY A 70 -7.44 22.77 -29.09
CA GLY A 70 -6.99 23.89 -28.27
C GLY A 70 -5.60 24.40 -28.68
N ALA A 71 -4.63 23.48 -28.80
CA ALA A 71 -3.27 23.78 -29.26
C ALA A 71 -3.28 24.32 -30.70
N PHE A 72 -4.03 23.69 -31.60
CA PHE A 72 -4.19 24.18 -32.96
C PHE A 72 -4.82 25.57 -32.99
N LEU A 73 -5.81 25.90 -32.15
CA LEU A 73 -6.42 27.23 -32.10
C LEU A 73 -5.49 28.29 -31.50
N VAL A 74 -4.71 27.98 -30.45
CA VAL A 74 -3.67 28.90 -29.94
C VAL A 74 -2.69 29.22 -31.05
N ASN A 75 -2.17 28.20 -31.73
CA ASN A 75 -1.22 28.36 -32.81
C ASN A 75 -1.86 29.01 -34.06
N LEU A 76 -3.09 28.71 -34.44
CA LEU A 76 -3.77 29.32 -35.60
C LEU A 76 -3.92 30.85 -35.43
N PHE A 77 -4.10 31.32 -34.19
CA PHE A 77 -4.10 32.75 -33.86
C PHE A 77 -2.72 33.31 -33.47
N THR A 78 -1.63 32.53 -33.49
CA THR A 78 -0.27 32.96 -33.05
C THR A 78 0.91 32.22 -33.74
N ALA A 79 0.74 31.85 -35.02
CA ALA A 79 1.58 30.96 -35.86
C ALA A 79 1.36 29.43 -35.69
N GLY A 80 0.98 28.76 -36.79
CA GLY A 80 0.39 27.41 -36.80
C GLY A 80 1.36 26.25 -36.60
N SER A 81 1.02 25.30 -35.71
CA SER A 81 1.78 24.06 -35.49
C SER A 81 0.87 22.90 -35.02
N ALA A 82 1.38 21.65 -35.13
CA ALA A 82 0.63 20.42 -34.86
C ALA A 82 0.86 19.87 -33.42
N PRO A 83 -0.04 19.03 -32.87
CA PRO A 83 -0.05 18.71 -31.45
C PRO A 83 0.67 17.40 -31.08
N SER A 84 1.36 17.41 -29.95
CA SER A 84 1.93 16.23 -29.31
C SER A 84 1.32 16.02 -27.91
N SER A 85 0.90 14.80 -27.58
CA SER A 85 0.36 14.47 -26.25
C SER A 85 0.48 12.98 -25.94
N LEU A 86 1.65 12.54 -25.44
CA LEU A 86 1.91 11.14 -25.07
C LEU A 86 2.77 11.02 -23.80
N VAL A 87 2.13 10.92 -22.64
CA VAL A 87 2.67 10.16 -21.48
C VAL A 87 1.51 9.41 -20.83
N ALA A 88 1.74 8.15 -20.43
CA ALA A 88 0.72 7.22 -19.97
C ALA A 88 0.67 7.05 -18.44
N ASN A 89 -0.55 6.77 -17.96
CA ASN A 89 -0.91 6.17 -16.67
C ASN A 89 -0.71 6.97 -15.36
N GLY A 90 -1.85 7.27 -14.74
CA GLY A 90 -2.03 7.00 -13.31
C GLY A 90 -2.64 8.15 -12.51
N ARG A 91 -3.78 7.92 -11.84
CA ARG A 91 -4.37 8.82 -10.82
C ARG A 91 -3.51 8.96 -9.54
N TRP A 92 -2.21 8.64 -9.60
CA TRP A 92 -1.27 8.54 -8.49
C TRP A 92 0.17 8.95 -8.86
N VAL A 93 0.40 9.71 -9.95
CA VAL A 93 1.75 10.06 -10.47
C VAL A 93 2.70 10.57 -9.39
N PHE A 94 2.22 11.42 -8.47
CA PHE A 94 3.05 12.00 -7.40
C PHE A 94 3.10 11.13 -6.13
N GLY A 95 2.45 9.95 -6.14
CA GLY A 95 2.29 9.08 -4.98
C GLY A 95 3.57 8.41 -4.47
N ARG A 96 4.66 8.39 -5.25
CA ARG A 96 5.99 7.85 -4.90
C ARG A 96 7.09 8.66 -5.55
N ALA A 97 8.26 8.75 -4.91
CA ALA A 97 9.39 9.52 -5.45
C ALA A 97 9.84 9.03 -6.83
N ALA A 98 9.85 7.71 -7.05
CA ALA A 98 10.19 7.12 -8.35
C ALA A 98 9.21 7.49 -9.47
N ASP A 99 7.94 7.75 -9.15
CA ASP A 99 6.92 8.12 -10.13
C ASP A 99 6.98 9.63 -10.45
N VAL A 100 7.40 10.48 -9.50
CA VAL A 100 7.79 11.88 -9.76
C VAL A 100 8.99 11.95 -10.72
N LEU A 101 10.02 11.13 -10.53
CA LEU A 101 11.20 11.12 -11.41
C LEU A 101 10.86 10.64 -12.82
N LYS A 102 9.98 9.63 -12.96
CA LYS A 102 9.44 9.23 -14.28
C LYS A 102 8.64 10.36 -14.91
N PHE A 103 7.80 11.05 -14.14
CA PHE A 103 7.03 12.18 -14.63
C PHE A 103 7.95 13.31 -15.14
N ALA A 104 9.01 13.65 -14.40
CA ALA A 104 9.98 14.63 -14.83
C ALA A 104 10.70 14.22 -16.12
N LEU A 105 11.11 12.95 -16.24
CA LEU A 105 11.76 12.44 -17.45
C LEU A 105 10.81 12.41 -18.66
N PHE A 106 9.63 11.81 -18.53
CA PHE A 106 8.72 11.62 -19.68
C PHE A 106 7.90 12.86 -20.00
N GLY A 107 7.37 13.56 -18.99
CA GLY A 107 6.52 14.74 -19.14
C GLY A 107 7.29 16.07 -19.18
N GLY A 108 8.44 16.17 -18.50
CA GLY A 108 9.27 17.38 -18.49
C GLY A 108 10.40 17.39 -19.54
N VAL A 109 11.04 16.25 -19.82
CA VAL A 109 12.16 16.18 -20.76
C VAL A 109 11.74 15.62 -22.13
N LEU A 110 11.38 14.34 -22.19
CA LEU A 110 11.23 13.61 -23.46
C LEU A 110 9.99 14.05 -24.25
N GLY A 111 8.84 14.22 -23.60
CA GLY A 111 7.61 14.71 -24.22
C GLY A 111 7.79 16.10 -24.86
N PRO A 112 8.27 17.10 -24.11
CA PRO A 112 8.64 18.40 -24.65
C PRO A 112 9.70 18.35 -25.76
N SER A 113 10.69 17.46 -25.70
CA SER A 113 11.67 17.32 -26.80
C SER A 113 11.02 16.85 -28.09
N VAL A 114 10.07 15.91 -28.02
CA VAL A 114 9.27 15.50 -29.18
C VAL A 114 8.39 16.67 -29.65
N SER A 115 7.72 17.37 -28.72
CA SER A 115 6.86 18.52 -29.02
C SER A 115 7.59 19.62 -29.79
N ALA A 116 8.68 20.14 -29.21
CA ALA A 116 9.49 21.19 -29.80
C ALA A 116 10.05 20.76 -31.17
N THR A 117 10.51 19.50 -31.31
CA THR A 117 11.05 18.99 -32.58
C THR A 117 10.01 19.02 -33.70
N PHE A 118 8.81 18.45 -33.47
CA PHE A 118 7.75 18.48 -34.48
C PHE A 118 7.22 19.91 -34.71
N GLY A 119 7.09 20.71 -33.66
CA GLY A 119 6.68 22.11 -33.72
C GLY A 119 7.59 22.94 -34.61
N ILE A 120 8.87 23.09 -34.26
CA ILE A 120 9.81 23.93 -35.02
C ILE A 120 10.18 23.35 -36.39
N THR A 121 10.22 22.02 -36.56
CA THR A 121 10.36 21.41 -37.90
C THR A 121 9.18 21.79 -38.80
N SER A 122 7.95 21.80 -38.27
CA SER A 122 6.78 22.19 -39.07
C SER A 122 6.80 23.68 -39.44
N LEU A 123 7.17 24.57 -38.51
CA LEU A 123 7.32 26.00 -38.79
C LEU A 123 8.42 26.27 -39.82
N ALA A 124 9.59 25.65 -39.67
CA ALA A 124 10.71 25.87 -40.58
C ALA A 124 10.48 25.29 -41.98
N SER A 125 9.81 24.13 -42.07
CA SER A 125 9.38 23.53 -43.35
C SER A 125 8.30 24.35 -44.07
N LEU A 126 7.52 25.13 -43.34
CA LEU A 126 6.50 26.04 -43.88
C LEU A 126 7.02 27.47 -44.10
N GLY A 127 8.31 27.74 -43.83
CA GLY A 127 8.93 29.06 -43.99
C GLY A 127 8.55 30.09 -42.92
N TYR A 128 7.90 29.68 -41.82
CA TYR A 128 7.54 30.54 -40.70
C TYR A 128 8.64 30.68 -39.63
N ALA A 129 9.70 29.88 -39.72
CA ALA A 129 10.90 30.00 -38.90
C ALA A 129 12.15 29.82 -39.76
N ASP A 130 13.20 30.59 -39.48
CA ASP A 130 14.49 30.41 -40.13
C ASP A 130 15.23 29.21 -39.53
N TRP A 131 15.74 28.33 -40.41
CA TRP A 131 16.59 27.20 -40.05
C TRP A 131 17.86 27.63 -39.31
N SER A 132 18.37 28.84 -39.54
CA SER A 132 19.49 29.41 -38.77
C SER A 132 19.20 29.52 -37.27
N SER A 133 17.94 29.78 -36.93
CA SER A 133 17.44 29.99 -35.56
C SER A 133 16.72 28.77 -35.00
N TYR A 134 16.75 27.62 -35.71
CA TYR A 134 16.04 26.40 -35.30
C TYR A 134 16.41 25.98 -33.87
N GLY A 135 17.70 26.01 -33.52
CA GLY A 135 18.19 25.57 -32.21
C GLY A 135 17.76 26.47 -31.04
N SER A 136 17.77 27.80 -31.22
CA SER A 136 17.35 28.75 -30.17
C SER A 136 15.84 28.72 -29.97
N ILE A 137 15.05 28.63 -31.04
CA ILE A 137 13.60 28.50 -30.96
C ILE A 137 13.21 27.16 -30.34
N TRP A 138 13.83 26.05 -30.77
CA TRP A 138 13.63 24.72 -30.17
C TRP A 138 13.93 24.72 -28.68
N LEU A 139 15.06 25.32 -28.26
CA LEU A 139 15.45 25.38 -26.85
C LEU A 139 14.45 26.20 -26.04
N THR A 140 14.08 27.40 -26.51
CA THR A 140 13.10 28.28 -25.85
C THR A 140 11.74 27.59 -25.68
N TRP A 141 11.28 26.86 -26.69
CA TRP A 141 10.04 26.10 -26.66
C TRP A 141 10.12 24.94 -25.65
N TRP A 142 11.17 24.12 -25.75
CA TRP A 142 11.42 23.00 -24.85
C TRP A 142 11.46 23.43 -23.37
N LEU A 143 12.15 24.55 -23.10
CA LEU A 143 12.25 25.18 -21.78
C LEU A 143 10.88 25.63 -21.24
N GLY A 144 10.04 26.25 -22.08
CA GLY A 144 8.69 26.67 -21.70
C GLY A 144 7.73 25.51 -21.41
N ASP A 145 7.77 24.45 -22.23
CA ASP A 145 6.98 23.23 -22.03
C ASP A 145 7.43 22.44 -20.80
N MET A 146 8.75 22.32 -20.58
CA MET A 146 9.31 21.71 -19.37
C MET A 146 8.82 22.46 -18.12
N GLY A 147 8.91 23.79 -18.09
CA GLY A 147 8.41 24.61 -16.99
C GLY A 147 6.91 24.42 -16.75
N GLY A 148 6.11 24.37 -17.82
CA GLY A 148 4.68 24.08 -17.75
C GLY A 148 4.38 22.70 -17.13
N ALA A 149 5.06 21.66 -17.60
CA ALA A 149 4.89 20.30 -17.11
C ALA A 149 5.36 20.13 -15.65
N LEU A 150 6.50 20.70 -15.26
CA LEU A 150 7.08 20.51 -13.93
C LEU A 150 6.44 21.38 -12.84
N VAL A 151 5.80 22.49 -13.19
CA VAL A 151 5.24 23.44 -12.21
C VAL A 151 3.71 23.43 -12.20
N VAL A 152 3.06 23.48 -13.37
CA VAL A 152 1.60 23.67 -13.46
C VAL A 152 0.84 22.35 -13.28
N ALA A 153 1.28 21.27 -13.94
CA ALA A 153 0.63 19.97 -13.81
C ALA A 153 0.58 19.42 -12.36
N PRO A 154 1.70 19.35 -11.61
CA PRO A 154 1.66 18.86 -10.24
C PRO A 154 0.76 19.71 -9.34
N LEU A 155 0.74 21.04 -9.52
CA LEU A 155 -0.16 21.93 -8.78
C LEU A 155 -1.62 21.50 -8.99
N LEU A 156 -2.05 21.46 -10.24
CA LEU A 156 -3.44 21.16 -10.60
C LEU A 156 -3.85 19.74 -10.21
N ILE A 157 -3.03 18.73 -10.51
CA ILE A 157 -3.30 17.33 -10.14
C ILE A 157 -3.44 17.17 -8.62
N LEU A 158 -2.53 17.74 -7.82
CA LEU A 158 -2.53 17.57 -6.37
C LEU A 158 -3.70 18.31 -5.69
N TRP A 159 -4.10 19.47 -6.21
CA TRP A 159 -5.30 20.16 -5.74
C TRP A 159 -6.60 19.48 -6.16
N ILE A 160 -6.68 18.91 -7.37
CA ILE A 160 -7.86 18.15 -7.83
C ILE A 160 -8.01 16.82 -7.08
N GLN A 161 -6.91 16.14 -6.76
CA GLN A 161 -6.95 14.88 -6.01
C GLN A 161 -7.25 15.08 -4.51
N ASN A 162 -6.84 16.21 -3.92
CA ASN A 162 -7.06 16.51 -2.50
C ASN A 162 -7.58 17.94 -2.27
N PRO A 163 -8.85 18.22 -2.63
CA PRO A 163 -9.41 19.57 -2.65
C PRO A 163 -9.82 20.11 -1.28
N ARG A 164 -10.07 19.23 -0.29
CA ARG A 164 -10.50 19.61 1.07
C ARG A 164 -9.56 19.02 2.11
N PRO A 165 -8.54 19.77 2.55
CA PRO A 165 -7.60 19.28 3.54
C PRO A 165 -8.23 19.34 4.94
N GLY A 166 -8.03 18.29 5.75
CA GLY A 166 -8.38 18.30 7.17
C GLY A 166 -7.38 19.12 7.98
N TRP A 167 -7.37 20.45 7.80
CA TRP A 167 -6.49 21.37 8.51
C TRP A 167 -7.05 21.74 9.89
N SER A 168 -6.21 21.61 10.93
CA SER A 168 -6.44 22.25 12.22
C SER A 168 -6.00 23.72 12.18
N GLY A 169 -6.59 24.59 13.00
CA GLY A 169 -6.28 26.04 12.99
C GLY A 169 -4.78 26.37 13.11
N GLY A 170 -4.04 25.60 13.92
CA GLY A 170 -2.58 25.74 14.04
C GLY A 170 -1.83 25.49 12.71
N ARG A 171 -2.25 24.51 11.91
CA ARG A 171 -1.64 24.26 10.59
C ARG A 171 -1.93 25.37 9.58
N ILE A 172 -3.07 26.05 9.70
CA ILE A 172 -3.39 27.21 8.85
C ILE A 172 -2.42 28.36 9.18
N LEU A 173 -2.17 28.62 10.47
CA LEU A 173 -1.20 29.62 10.91
C LEU A 173 0.23 29.27 10.47
N GLU A 174 0.67 28.01 10.65
CA GLU A 174 2.00 27.56 10.20
C GLU A 174 2.17 27.73 8.68
N MET A 175 1.15 27.38 7.88
CA MET A 175 1.20 27.56 6.42
C MET A 175 1.19 29.05 6.02
N GLY A 176 0.39 29.88 6.69
CA GLY A 176 0.36 31.33 6.46
C GLY A 176 1.70 31.99 6.79
N LEU A 177 2.34 31.60 7.89
CA LEU A 177 3.68 32.08 8.25
C LEU A 177 4.73 31.64 7.23
N LEU A 178 4.72 30.38 6.79
CA LEU A 178 5.63 29.91 5.74
C LEU A 178 5.43 30.67 4.43
N MET A 179 4.18 30.93 4.05
CA MET A 179 3.84 31.65 2.83
C MET A 179 4.33 33.11 2.90
N LEU A 180 4.17 33.78 4.05
CA LEU A 180 4.71 35.11 4.29
C LEU A 180 6.25 35.12 4.21
N VAL A 181 6.92 34.17 4.88
CA VAL A 181 8.39 34.03 4.86
C VAL A 181 8.89 33.78 3.43
N LEU A 182 8.22 32.92 2.67
CA LEU A 182 8.56 32.64 1.28
C LEU A 182 8.39 33.86 0.37
N LEU A 183 7.31 34.64 0.53
CA LEU A 183 7.11 35.89 -0.22
C LEU A 183 8.19 36.93 0.11
N VAL A 184 8.50 37.13 1.39
CA VAL A 184 9.55 38.08 1.84
C VAL A 184 10.92 37.66 1.30
N ILE A 185 11.27 36.39 1.37
CA ILE A 185 12.57 35.91 0.85
C ILE A 185 12.58 35.95 -0.69
N SER A 186 11.44 35.77 -1.36
CA SER A 186 11.35 35.89 -2.83
C SER A 186 11.57 37.33 -3.28
N GLU A 187 10.99 38.31 -2.58
CA GLU A 187 11.25 39.74 -2.80
C GLU A 187 12.73 40.08 -2.58
N VAL A 188 13.33 39.64 -1.47
CA VAL A 188 14.76 39.90 -1.19
C VAL A 188 15.67 39.29 -2.26
N VAL A 189 15.41 38.05 -2.69
CA VAL A 189 16.30 37.31 -3.62
C VAL A 189 16.09 37.72 -5.09
N PHE A 190 14.84 37.95 -5.51
CA PHE A 190 14.50 38.18 -6.92
C PHE A 190 14.07 39.63 -7.22
N GLY A 191 13.49 40.36 -6.27
CA GLY A 191 13.03 41.76 -6.43
C GLY A 191 14.14 42.80 -6.57
N GLY A 192 15.41 42.38 -6.60
CA GLY A 192 16.54 43.25 -6.89
C GLY A 192 17.02 44.12 -5.73
N MET A 193 16.44 43.97 -4.53
CA MET A 193 16.82 44.68 -3.29
C MET A 193 18.29 44.46 -2.87
N LEU A 194 18.93 43.40 -3.36
CA LEU A 194 20.30 43.03 -2.99
C LEU A 194 21.37 43.74 -3.85
N PRO A 195 22.51 44.14 -3.24
CA PRO A 195 23.63 44.75 -3.95
C PRO A 195 24.16 43.91 -5.10
N ILE A 196 24.75 44.55 -6.12
CA ILE A 196 25.29 43.86 -7.31
C ILE A 196 26.30 42.77 -6.96
N ALA A 197 27.11 42.96 -5.91
CA ALA A 197 28.04 41.94 -5.40
C ALA A 197 27.32 40.67 -4.89
N ALA A 198 26.14 40.83 -4.28
CA ALA A 198 25.32 39.71 -3.80
C ALA A 198 24.70 38.91 -4.95
N ARG A 199 24.42 39.55 -6.10
CA ARG A 199 23.86 38.88 -7.30
C ARG A 199 24.80 37.83 -7.93
N LYS A 200 26.11 37.86 -7.61
CA LYS A 200 27.07 36.83 -8.04
C LYS A 200 26.97 35.53 -7.24
N TYR A 201 26.35 35.55 -6.06
CA TYR A 201 26.15 34.35 -5.24
C TYR A 201 24.86 33.64 -5.64
N PRO A 202 24.80 32.30 -5.52
CA PRO A 202 23.64 31.52 -5.95
C PRO A 202 22.53 31.53 -4.88
N LEU A 203 22.08 32.74 -4.52
CA LEU A 203 21.09 33.00 -3.47
C LEU A 203 19.71 32.33 -3.68
N PRO A 204 19.22 32.04 -4.91
CA PRO A 204 17.97 31.29 -5.11
C PRO A 204 17.90 29.95 -4.37
N PHE A 205 19.03 29.30 -4.06
CA PHE A 205 19.01 28.05 -3.29
C PHE A 205 18.57 28.22 -1.82
N VAL A 206 18.41 29.43 -1.29
CA VAL A 206 17.77 29.66 0.02
C VAL A 206 16.31 29.17 0.05
N MET A 207 15.68 29.02 -1.12
CA MET A 207 14.34 28.43 -1.26
C MET A 207 14.33 26.92 -0.97
N VAL A 208 15.48 26.23 -1.04
CA VAL A 208 15.57 24.78 -0.83
C VAL A 208 15.22 24.39 0.61
N PRO A 209 15.81 24.98 1.68
CA PRO A 209 15.36 24.77 3.06
C PRO A 209 13.86 24.99 3.29
N LEU A 210 13.25 26.00 2.64
CA LEU A 210 11.81 26.27 2.75
C LEU A 210 10.97 25.15 2.14
N LEU A 211 11.33 24.65 0.95
CA LEU A 211 10.65 23.50 0.35
C LEU A 211 10.92 22.19 1.11
N ILE A 212 12.11 21.99 1.68
CA ILE A 212 12.41 20.85 2.54
C ILE A 212 11.51 20.88 3.78
N TRP A 213 11.38 22.04 4.45
CA TRP A 213 10.50 22.19 5.60
C TRP A 213 9.04 21.93 5.23
N ALA A 214 8.57 22.48 4.10
CA ALA A 214 7.24 22.23 3.58
C ALA A 214 6.98 20.73 3.30
N ALA A 215 7.95 20.04 2.69
CA ALA A 215 7.87 18.61 2.38
C ALA A 215 7.85 17.73 3.62
N LEU A 216 8.58 18.10 4.67
CA LEU A 216 8.65 17.38 5.94
C LEU A 216 7.42 17.62 6.83
N ARG A 217 6.88 18.86 6.84
CA ARG A 217 5.82 19.28 7.76
C ARG A 217 4.40 19.13 7.19
N PHE A 218 4.23 19.31 5.88
CA PHE A 218 2.93 19.32 5.21
C PHE A 218 2.81 18.14 4.23
N GLY A 219 2.70 18.42 2.93
CA GLY A 219 2.52 17.44 1.89
C GLY A 219 2.87 17.98 0.51
N GLN A 220 2.71 17.11 -0.49
CA GLN A 220 3.08 17.37 -1.88
C GLN A 220 2.37 18.60 -2.47
N ARG A 221 1.10 18.79 -2.12
CA ARG A 221 0.25 19.87 -2.63
C ARG A 221 0.74 21.24 -2.18
N GLU A 222 1.13 21.35 -0.91
CA GLU A 222 1.72 22.57 -0.35
C GLU A 222 3.06 22.85 -1.04
N VAL A 223 3.94 21.86 -1.18
CA VAL A 223 5.21 22.00 -1.91
C VAL A 223 4.99 22.44 -3.37
N ALA A 224 4.05 21.82 -4.10
CA ALA A 224 3.71 22.24 -5.46
C ALA A 224 3.21 23.69 -5.53
N THR A 225 2.43 24.11 -4.53
CA THR A 225 1.93 25.50 -4.43
C THR A 225 3.05 26.50 -4.20
N LEU A 226 4.00 26.17 -3.31
CA LEU A 226 5.15 27.04 -3.04
C LEU A 226 6.12 27.07 -4.23
N THR A 227 6.38 25.93 -4.88
CA THR A 227 7.15 25.86 -6.13
C THR A 227 6.51 26.71 -7.22
N PHE A 228 5.18 26.65 -7.39
CA PHE A 228 4.47 27.51 -8.35
C PHE A 228 4.65 29.00 -8.05
N LEU A 229 4.54 29.41 -6.78
CA LEU A 229 4.70 30.81 -6.39
C LEU A 229 6.15 31.30 -6.56
N VAL A 230 7.15 30.52 -6.14
CA VAL A 230 8.58 30.84 -6.35
C VAL A 230 8.89 30.91 -7.85
N SER A 231 8.36 30.00 -8.65
CA SER A 231 8.56 30.01 -10.11
C SER A 231 7.92 31.24 -10.75
N GLY A 232 6.67 31.56 -10.39
CA GLY A 232 5.98 32.75 -10.88
C GLY A 232 6.69 34.05 -10.51
N PHE A 233 7.17 34.15 -9.27
CA PHE A 233 7.94 35.31 -8.80
C PHE A 233 9.28 35.43 -9.53
N ALA A 234 10.04 34.33 -9.67
CA ALA A 234 11.31 34.32 -10.38
C ALA A 234 11.15 34.65 -11.88
N VAL A 235 10.12 34.13 -12.55
CA VAL A 235 9.76 34.51 -13.92
C VAL A 235 9.45 36.00 -14.01
N TRP A 236 8.54 36.49 -13.16
CA TRP A 236 8.11 37.89 -13.15
C TRP A 236 9.28 38.87 -12.93
N SER A 237 10.14 38.62 -11.94
CA SER A 237 11.32 39.44 -11.68
C SER A 237 12.30 39.41 -12.86
N THR A 238 12.56 38.23 -13.44
CA THR A 238 13.49 38.11 -14.59
C THR A 238 12.96 38.88 -15.80
N LEU A 239 11.65 38.84 -16.07
CA LEU A 239 11.00 39.64 -17.13
C LEU A 239 11.11 41.16 -16.91
N GLN A 240 11.22 41.62 -15.66
CA GLN A 240 11.44 43.03 -15.32
C GLN A 240 12.92 43.46 -15.34
N GLY A 241 13.85 42.58 -15.73
CA GLY A 241 15.28 42.87 -15.62
C GLY A 241 15.79 42.89 -14.16
N LEU A 242 15.08 42.21 -13.25
CA LEU A 242 15.42 42.10 -11.83
C LEU A 242 15.84 40.67 -11.44
N GLY A 243 16.63 40.58 -10.36
CA GLY A 243 17.05 39.32 -9.77
C GLY A 243 18.36 38.75 -10.31
N PRO A 244 18.64 37.45 -10.06
CA PRO A 244 19.94 36.81 -10.32
C PRO A 244 20.01 36.04 -11.66
N PHE A 245 18.91 35.96 -12.40
CA PHE A 245 18.85 35.25 -13.68
C PHE A 245 19.03 36.16 -14.89
N THR A 246 18.94 37.48 -14.72
CA THR A 246 19.14 38.48 -15.78
C THR A 246 20.56 38.38 -16.36
N ARG A 247 20.66 37.93 -17.60
CA ARG A 247 21.90 37.82 -18.37
C ARG A 247 21.58 38.11 -19.84
N GLU A 248 22.50 38.77 -20.51
CA GLU A 248 22.52 38.79 -21.98
C GLU A 248 23.46 37.67 -22.47
N PRO A 249 23.08 36.90 -23.50
CA PRO A 249 21.81 36.93 -24.22
C PRO A 249 20.64 36.23 -23.47
N ASP A 250 19.39 36.62 -23.79
CA ASP A 250 18.16 36.23 -23.05
C ASP A 250 17.92 34.72 -22.93
N ASN A 251 18.42 33.92 -23.88
CA ASN A 251 18.34 32.46 -23.83
C ASN A 251 19.17 31.87 -22.67
N GLU A 252 20.27 32.52 -22.27
CA GLU A 252 21.02 32.13 -21.06
C GLU A 252 20.24 32.47 -19.78
N ALA A 253 19.56 33.62 -19.76
CA ALA A 253 18.70 34.00 -18.64
C ALA A 253 17.55 33.00 -18.45
N LEU A 254 16.86 32.65 -19.55
CA LEU A 254 15.80 31.66 -19.56
C LEU A 254 16.30 30.27 -19.17
N LEU A 255 17.45 29.83 -19.70
CA LEU A 255 18.05 28.54 -19.34
C LEU A 255 18.36 28.45 -17.85
N MET A 256 18.98 29.48 -17.27
CA MET A 256 19.35 29.50 -15.84
C MET A 256 18.11 29.54 -14.93
N LEU A 257 17.10 30.34 -15.30
CA LEU A 257 15.80 30.39 -14.63
C LEU A 257 15.12 29.01 -14.65
N GLN A 258 15.13 28.33 -15.79
CA GLN A 258 14.49 27.02 -15.95
C GLN A 258 15.26 25.88 -15.29
N LEU A 259 16.59 25.91 -15.27
CA LEU A 259 17.40 24.97 -14.49
C LEU A 259 17.08 25.09 -12.99
N PHE A 260 16.92 26.32 -12.49
CA PHE A 260 16.46 26.56 -11.11
C PHE A 260 15.04 26.02 -10.88
N ILE A 261 14.06 26.42 -11.71
CA ILE A 261 12.66 25.98 -11.59
C ILE A 261 12.55 24.45 -11.65
N GLY A 262 13.18 23.82 -12.65
CA GLY A 262 13.19 22.38 -12.83
C GLY A 262 13.82 21.63 -11.65
N MET A 263 14.97 22.10 -11.15
CA MET A 263 15.62 21.52 -9.98
C MET A 263 14.73 21.63 -8.73
N MET A 264 14.14 22.81 -8.49
CA MET A 264 13.25 23.07 -7.36
C MET A 264 11.97 22.22 -7.41
N ALA A 265 11.35 22.10 -8.58
CA ALA A 265 10.17 21.28 -8.81
C ALA A 265 10.46 19.80 -8.60
N VAL A 266 11.47 19.26 -9.28
CA VAL A 266 11.81 17.82 -9.20
C VAL A 266 12.25 17.44 -7.79
N MET A 267 13.16 18.20 -7.18
CA MET A 267 13.64 17.94 -5.82
C MET A 267 12.53 18.07 -4.78
N GLY A 268 11.75 19.16 -4.81
CA GLY A 268 10.68 19.41 -3.85
C GLY A 268 9.59 18.33 -3.92
N LEU A 269 9.12 18.02 -5.13
CA LEU A 269 8.07 17.01 -5.33
C LEU A 269 8.57 15.59 -5.02
N ALA A 270 9.80 15.24 -5.42
CA ALA A 270 10.37 13.92 -5.11
C ALA A 270 10.60 13.74 -3.60
N LEU A 271 11.06 14.78 -2.90
CA LEU A 271 11.21 14.76 -1.44
C LEU A 271 9.84 14.64 -0.74
N ALA A 272 8.86 15.44 -1.13
CA ALA A 272 7.50 15.35 -0.56
C ALA A 272 6.83 14.00 -0.85
N ALA A 273 7.17 13.37 -1.98
CA ALA A 273 6.75 12.01 -2.30
C ALA A 273 7.45 10.96 -1.45
N ALA A 274 8.78 11.07 -1.24
CA ALA A 274 9.54 10.19 -0.36
C ALA A 274 9.06 10.27 1.10
N VAL A 275 8.86 11.48 1.63
CA VAL A 275 8.33 11.70 2.99
C VAL A 275 6.92 11.13 3.12
N GLY A 276 6.04 11.42 2.15
CA GLY A 276 4.67 10.90 2.14
C GLY A 276 4.61 9.38 1.99
N GLU A 277 5.54 8.75 1.28
CA GLU A 277 5.69 7.29 1.17
C GLU A 277 6.21 6.68 2.49
N HIS A 278 7.26 7.26 3.08
CA HIS A 278 7.81 6.83 4.36
C HIS A 278 6.76 6.86 5.48
N LYS A 279 6.00 7.96 5.59
CA LYS A 279 4.94 8.11 6.58
C LYS A 279 3.83 7.06 6.42
N ARG A 280 3.40 6.78 5.18
CA ARG A 280 2.42 5.71 4.89
C ARG A 280 2.94 4.32 5.26
N ALA A 281 4.24 4.06 5.06
CA ALA A 281 4.88 2.81 5.48
C ALA A 281 4.94 2.69 7.02
N GLN A 282 5.30 3.76 7.73
CA GLN A 282 5.29 3.81 9.20
C GLN A 282 3.89 3.57 9.78
N GLU A 283 2.87 4.26 9.26
CA GLU A 283 1.47 4.06 9.69
C GLU A 283 0.97 2.62 9.44
N ALA A 284 1.40 1.98 8.34
CA ALA A 284 1.05 0.59 8.05
C ALA A 284 1.74 -0.39 9.02
N LEU A 285 3.00 -0.13 9.38
CA LEU A 285 3.74 -0.93 10.38
C LEU A 285 3.11 -0.79 11.78
N GLN A 286 2.75 0.42 12.20
CA GLN A 286 2.09 0.67 13.49
C GLN A 286 0.74 -0.07 13.59
N ARG A 287 -0.13 0.06 12.59
CA ARG A 287 -1.41 -0.68 12.56
C ARG A 287 -1.20 -2.19 12.61
N GLY A 288 -0.18 -2.71 11.94
CA GLY A 288 0.20 -4.13 11.99
C GLY A 288 0.65 -4.58 13.38
N HIS A 289 1.45 -3.76 14.07
CA HIS A 289 1.89 -4.00 15.44
C HIS A 289 0.71 -4.00 16.43
N ASP A 290 -0.15 -2.98 16.37
CA ASP A 290 -1.31 -2.86 17.25
C ASP A 290 -2.29 -4.05 17.09
N GLU A 291 -2.50 -4.52 15.85
CA GLU A 291 -3.34 -5.69 15.57
C GLU A 291 -2.68 -7.02 16.00
N GLN A 292 -1.34 -7.10 16.03
CA GLN A 292 -0.61 -8.22 16.61
C GLN A 292 -0.71 -8.20 18.14
N GLU A 293 -0.49 -7.06 18.80
CA GLU A 293 -0.66 -6.94 20.26
C GLU A 293 -2.10 -7.27 20.70
N ARG A 294 -3.11 -6.83 19.94
CA ARG A 294 -4.51 -7.16 20.22
C ARG A 294 -4.73 -8.68 20.18
N ARG A 295 -4.25 -9.36 19.14
CA ARG A 295 -4.32 -10.83 19.02
C ARG A 295 -3.56 -11.55 20.14
N VAL A 296 -2.41 -11.03 20.57
CA VAL A 296 -1.67 -11.58 21.72
C VAL A 296 -2.49 -11.43 23.00
N ARG A 297 -3.01 -10.23 23.30
CA ARG A 297 -3.86 -9.98 24.48
C ARG A 297 -5.09 -10.89 24.52
N GLU A 298 -5.79 -11.05 23.39
CA GLU A 298 -6.95 -11.94 23.26
C GLU A 298 -6.58 -13.41 23.52
N ARG A 299 -5.48 -13.91 22.92
CA ARG A 299 -5.04 -15.29 23.14
C ARG A 299 -4.49 -15.53 24.54
N THR A 300 -3.85 -14.55 25.17
CA THR A 300 -3.40 -14.66 26.57
C THR A 300 -4.59 -14.67 27.54
N ALA A 301 -5.66 -13.94 27.27
CA ALA A 301 -6.90 -14.00 28.04
C ALA A 301 -7.58 -15.38 27.91
N GLU A 302 -7.80 -15.86 26.68
CA GLU A 302 -8.37 -17.20 26.39
C GLU A 302 -7.54 -18.33 27.04
N LEU A 303 -6.21 -18.26 26.93
CA LEU A 303 -5.31 -19.24 27.56
C LEU A 303 -5.34 -19.14 29.09
N GLY A 304 -5.53 -17.94 29.63
CA GLY A 304 -5.70 -17.69 31.06
C GLY A 304 -6.97 -18.33 31.61
N GLU A 305 -8.11 -18.10 30.95
CA GLU A 305 -9.40 -18.73 31.28
C GLU A 305 -9.31 -20.26 31.20
N ALA A 306 -8.72 -20.80 30.13
CA ALA A 306 -8.50 -22.23 29.98
C ALA A 306 -7.61 -22.83 31.07
N ASN A 307 -6.55 -22.12 31.50
CA ASN A 307 -5.65 -22.56 32.57
C ASN A 307 -6.35 -22.55 33.94
N VAL A 308 -7.17 -21.53 34.22
CA VAL A 308 -8.01 -21.46 35.44
C VAL A 308 -9.03 -22.60 35.45
N ALA A 309 -9.72 -22.86 34.34
CA ALA A 309 -10.68 -23.96 34.21
C ALA A 309 -10.01 -25.34 34.39
N LEU A 310 -8.83 -25.55 33.80
CA LEU A 310 -8.08 -26.80 33.93
C LEU A 310 -7.60 -27.02 35.37
N ARG A 311 -7.07 -25.99 36.04
CA ARG A 311 -6.67 -26.06 37.46
C ARG A 311 -7.84 -26.44 38.36
N ARG A 312 -9.03 -25.88 38.10
CA ARG A 312 -10.26 -26.22 38.84
C ARG A 312 -10.63 -27.70 38.66
N GLN A 313 -10.59 -28.24 37.43
CA GLN A 313 -10.87 -29.67 37.19
C GLN A 313 -9.87 -30.60 37.90
N VAL A 314 -8.59 -30.23 37.96
CA VAL A 314 -7.56 -31.00 38.68
C VAL A 314 -7.83 -31.00 40.19
N GLU A 315 -8.23 -29.87 40.76
CA GLU A 315 -8.58 -29.77 42.18
C GLU A 315 -9.86 -30.55 42.54
N GLU A 316 -10.91 -30.44 41.71
CA GLU A 316 -12.16 -31.22 41.88
C GLU A 316 -11.89 -32.74 41.81
N ARG A 317 -11.02 -33.20 40.90
CA ARG A 317 -10.54 -34.59 40.82
C ARG A 317 -9.82 -35.02 42.10
N ARG A 318 -8.88 -34.20 42.57
CA ARG A 318 -8.08 -34.49 43.77
C ARG A 318 -8.94 -34.64 45.02
N GLN A 319 -9.90 -33.74 45.22
CA GLN A 319 -10.84 -33.80 46.34
C GLN A 319 -11.80 -34.99 46.27
N ALA A 320 -12.09 -35.51 45.06
CA ALA A 320 -12.84 -36.76 44.90
C ALA A 320 -12.00 -37.98 45.29
N GLU A 321 -10.73 -38.04 44.83
CA GLU A 321 -9.78 -39.12 45.19
C GLU A 321 -9.47 -39.15 46.70
N GLU A 322 -9.30 -37.98 47.33
CA GLU A 322 -9.02 -37.89 48.78
C GLU A 322 -10.23 -38.33 49.62
N ARG A 323 -11.46 -38.00 49.21
CA ARG A 323 -12.70 -38.54 49.82
C ARG A 323 -12.83 -40.06 49.66
N LEU A 324 -12.48 -40.58 48.48
CA LEU A 324 -12.47 -42.02 48.21
C LEU A 324 -11.48 -42.76 49.14
N ARG A 325 -10.25 -42.25 49.25
CA ARG A 325 -9.22 -42.79 50.16
C ARG A 325 -9.60 -42.70 51.64
N GLN A 326 -10.31 -41.64 52.05
CA GLN A 326 -10.83 -41.55 53.43
C GLN A 326 -11.89 -42.63 53.70
N SER A 327 -12.82 -42.84 52.76
CA SER A 327 -13.83 -43.91 52.86
C SER A 327 -13.20 -45.31 52.90
N GLU A 328 -12.21 -45.58 52.04
CA GLU A 328 -11.45 -46.83 52.06
C GLU A 328 -10.77 -47.09 53.42
N ARG A 329 -10.13 -46.06 54.01
CA ARG A 329 -9.52 -46.19 55.34
C ARG A 329 -10.55 -46.45 56.43
N GLN A 330 -11.68 -45.74 56.43
CA GLN A 330 -12.76 -45.95 57.39
C GLN A 330 -13.33 -47.37 57.31
N LEU A 331 -13.52 -47.91 56.09
CA LEU A 331 -13.97 -49.29 55.90
C LEU A 331 -12.94 -50.31 56.41
N LEU A 332 -11.65 -50.12 56.13
CA LEU A 332 -10.57 -50.99 56.62
C LEU A 332 -10.40 -50.94 58.15
N GLU A 333 -10.64 -49.79 58.79
CA GLU A 333 -10.65 -49.66 60.25
C GLU A 333 -11.90 -50.32 60.86
N ALA A 334 -13.08 -50.13 60.25
CA ALA A 334 -14.31 -50.79 60.66
C ALA A 334 -14.22 -52.32 60.53
N GLU A 335 -13.59 -52.84 59.47
CA GLU A 335 -13.34 -54.28 59.30
C GLU A 335 -12.43 -54.85 60.40
N LYS A 336 -11.34 -54.14 60.73
CA LYS A 336 -10.46 -54.53 61.85
C LYS A 336 -11.20 -54.53 63.20
N LEU A 337 -12.05 -53.53 63.44
CA LEU A 337 -12.88 -53.47 64.65
C LEU A 337 -13.92 -54.60 64.69
N ALA A 338 -14.53 -54.96 63.55
CA ALA A 338 -15.46 -56.08 63.45
C ALA A 338 -14.78 -57.43 63.72
N GLN A 339 -13.55 -57.63 63.22
CA GLN A 339 -12.75 -58.84 63.51
C GLN A 339 -12.37 -58.94 65.00
N LEU A 340 -12.14 -57.82 65.68
CA LEU A 340 -11.92 -57.78 67.14
C LEU A 340 -13.21 -58.02 67.94
N GLY A 341 -14.36 -57.58 67.43
CA GLY A 341 -15.68 -57.79 68.05
C GLY A 341 -16.22 -59.23 67.96
N ALA A 342 -15.65 -60.06 67.09
CA ALA A 342 -16.15 -61.42 66.80
C ALA A 342 -15.91 -62.46 67.93
N TRP A 343 -15.27 -62.09 69.04
CA TRP A 343 -14.81 -63.02 70.09
C TRP A 343 -15.78 -63.30 71.26
N THR A 344 -17.10 -63.00 71.14
CA THR A 344 -18.02 -63.08 72.31
C THR A 344 -19.36 -63.81 72.12
N ARG A 345 -19.61 -64.57 71.04
CA ARG A 345 -20.79 -65.45 70.95
C ARG A 345 -20.52 -66.83 70.33
N ASP A 346 -20.03 -67.74 71.15
CA ASP A 346 -20.16 -69.19 70.97
C ASP A 346 -20.74 -69.82 72.24
N ALA A 347 -22.08 -69.81 72.35
CA ALA A 347 -22.80 -70.48 73.44
C ALA A 347 -23.40 -71.80 72.92
N ARG A 348 -22.70 -72.89 73.22
CA ARG A 348 -22.96 -74.25 72.73
C ARG A 348 -24.17 -74.88 73.44
N ILE A 349 -25.22 -75.25 72.71
CA ILE A 349 -26.29 -76.13 73.20
C ILE A 349 -26.49 -77.30 72.23
N SER A 350 -26.44 -78.51 72.77
CA SER A 350 -26.57 -79.78 72.06
C SER A 350 -27.84 -80.51 72.46
N THR A 351 -28.74 -80.74 71.50
CA THR A 351 -29.74 -81.83 71.55
C THR A 351 -30.11 -82.19 70.11
N GLY A 352 -29.96 -83.45 69.71
CA GLY A 352 -30.48 -83.95 68.45
C GLY A 352 -31.71 -84.82 68.67
N LEU A 353 -32.55 -84.99 67.64
CA LEU A 353 -33.41 -86.16 67.49
C LEU A 353 -33.81 -86.38 66.00
N THR A 354 -33.58 -87.60 65.53
CA THR A 354 -34.33 -88.39 64.53
C THR A 354 -34.70 -87.86 63.11
N ARG A 355 -34.35 -88.70 62.13
CA ARG A 355 -34.70 -88.77 60.67
C ARG A 355 -36.22 -89.04 60.43
N PRO A 356 -36.79 -89.20 59.18
CA PRO A 356 -36.17 -89.53 57.88
C PRO A 356 -36.81 -89.02 56.53
N CYS A 357 -36.23 -89.50 55.41
CA CYS A 357 -36.88 -89.86 54.11
C CYS A 357 -36.84 -88.93 52.85
N TRP A 358 -35.93 -89.30 51.92
CA TRP A 358 -36.08 -89.48 50.44
C TRP A 358 -36.09 -88.31 49.42
N ILE A 359 -35.73 -88.69 48.17
CA ILE A 359 -35.79 -88.01 46.85
C ILE A 359 -34.68 -86.96 46.58
N GLU A 360 -33.90 -86.99 45.49
CA GLU A 360 -33.60 -88.02 44.47
C GLU A 360 -32.22 -87.72 43.82
N CYS A 361 -31.64 -88.70 43.12
CA CYS A 361 -30.41 -88.50 42.34
C CYS A 361 -30.38 -89.41 41.10
N ILE A 362 -30.73 -88.89 39.91
CA ILE A 362 -30.54 -89.50 38.57
C ILE A 362 -30.20 -88.33 37.61
N ARG A 363 -29.00 -88.25 37.02
CA ARG A 363 -28.38 -89.01 35.91
C ARG A 363 -28.86 -88.61 34.49
N MET A 364 -27.86 -88.43 33.63
CA MET A 364 -27.94 -88.09 32.20
C MET A 364 -28.67 -89.14 31.35
N THR A 365 -29.37 -88.69 30.29
CA THR A 365 -29.17 -89.11 28.87
C THR A 365 -29.93 -88.16 27.92
N GLY A 366 -29.42 -87.95 26.68
CA GLY A 366 -30.11 -87.24 25.58
C GLY A 366 -31.14 -88.16 24.85
N PRO A 367 -31.37 -88.09 23.52
CA PRO A 367 -30.56 -87.45 22.44
C PRO A 367 -31.37 -86.82 21.24
N TRP A 368 -30.64 -86.50 20.13
CA TRP A 368 -31.09 -86.18 18.73
C TRP A 368 -31.45 -84.72 18.39
N TRP A 369 -30.54 -83.97 17.73
CA TRP A 369 -30.38 -83.76 16.25
C TRP A 369 -31.51 -82.87 15.66
N THR A 370 -31.26 -81.77 14.94
CA THR A 370 -30.44 -81.66 13.71
C THR A 370 -29.80 -80.28 13.45
N SER A 371 -28.66 -80.30 12.71
CA SER A 371 -28.08 -79.27 11.79
C SER A 371 -28.16 -77.76 12.07
N SER A 372 -27.13 -76.96 11.77
CA SER A 372 -26.07 -77.14 10.75
C SER A 372 -24.68 -76.70 11.25
N SER A 373 -23.64 -77.18 10.55
CA SER A 373 -22.27 -77.29 11.07
C SER A 373 -21.22 -76.83 10.00
N PRO A 374 -19.96 -77.33 9.90
CA PRO A 374 -18.81 -76.83 10.66
C PRO A 374 -17.57 -76.41 9.78
N PRO A 375 -16.32 -76.96 9.88
CA PRO A 375 -15.18 -76.33 10.59
C PRO A 375 -13.82 -76.34 9.84
N ARG A 376 -12.75 -75.87 10.51
CA ARG A 376 -11.38 -76.49 10.67
C ARG A 376 -10.50 -75.50 11.47
N CYS A 377 -9.92 -75.81 12.63
CA CYS A 377 -8.83 -76.75 13.00
C CYS A 377 -7.39 -76.17 12.95
N ARG A 378 -6.78 -76.00 14.15
CA ARG A 378 -5.38 -76.32 14.60
C ARG A 378 -4.16 -75.70 13.86
N THR A 379 -2.97 -75.46 14.44
CA THR A 379 -2.37 -75.61 15.81
C THR A 379 -1.88 -74.21 16.34
N GLY A 380 -1.01 -73.98 17.35
CA GLY A 380 -0.15 -74.82 18.22
C GLY A 380 0.54 -74.04 19.37
N GLY A 381 1.67 -74.53 19.91
CA GLY A 381 2.56 -73.88 20.92
C GLY A 381 4.06 -74.16 20.61
N PRO A 382 5.04 -74.03 21.54
CA PRO A 382 4.95 -73.80 23.00
C PRO A 382 5.91 -72.72 23.59
N SER A 383 5.92 -72.58 24.93
CA SER A 383 6.82 -71.78 25.79
C SER A 383 8.12 -72.56 26.18
N PRO A 384 8.91 -72.25 27.25
CA PRO A 384 9.42 -71.00 27.87
C PRO A 384 10.95 -71.03 28.21
N SER A 385 11.55 -69.94 28.73
CA SER A 385 12.47 -69.87 29.93
C SER A 385 13.45 -68.66 29.94
N ILE A 386 13.48 -67.80 31.00
CA ILE A 386 14.33 -67.69 32.23
C ILE A 386 15.83 -67.33 32.03
N ILE A 387 16.34 -66.42 32.90
CA ILE A 387 17.76 -66.03 33.21
C ILE A 387 18.41 -65.03 32.21
N GLY A 388 19.09 -63.94 32.61
CA GLY A 388 19.31 -63.34 33.95
C GLY A 388 20.38 -62.21 33.93
N SER A 389 20.53 -61.47 35.06
CA SER A 389 21.68 -60.62 35.48
C SER A 389 22.30 -59.60 34.48
N CYS A 390 22.16 -58.29 34.71
CA CYS A 390 22.99 -57.43 35.59
C CYS A 390 24.43 -57.14 35.09
N GLY A 391 24.75 -55.85 34.87
CA GLY A 391 26.10 -55.41 34.52
C GLY A 391 26.20 -53.91 34.22
N ARG A 392 26.75 -53.17 35.19
CA ARG A 392 27.15 -51.76 35.12
C ARG A 392 28.20 -51.51 34.01
N THR A 393 28.14 -50.35 33.35
CA THR A 393 29.11 -49.22 33.40
C THR A 393 28.74 -48.14 32.36
N GLY A 394 29.12 -46.87 32.61
CA GLY A 394 29.26 -45.84 31.56
C GLY A 394 30.75 -45.55 31.31
N PRO A 395 31.15 -44.40 30.74
CA PRO A 395 30.38 -43.39 30.00
C PRO A 395 31.05 -42.98 28.65
N SER A 396 30.57 -41.88 28.05
CA SER A 396 31.27 -40.98 27.07
C SER A 396 31.37 -41.36 25.58
N GLY A 397 31.27 -40.32 24.72
CA GLY A 397 31.94 -40.27 23.41
C GLY A 397 31.09 -40.02 22.14
N PHE A 398 31.00 -38.74 21.69
CA PHE A 398 30.88 -38.28 20.27
C PHE A 398 29.71 -38.80 19.38
N SER A 399 29.23 -38.17 18.29
CA SER A 399 29.37 -36.81 17.74
C SER A 399 28.18 -36.50 16.78
N THR A 400 27.96 -35.21 16.52
CA THR A 400 27.25 -34.58 15.38
C THR A 400 26.61 -35.42 14.23
N ARG A 401 25.35 -35.11 13.85
CA ARG A 401 25.01 -34.44 12.57
C ARG A 401 23.49 -34.24 12.31
N GLY A 402 23.20 -33.01 11.85
CA GLY A 402 22.02 -32.48 11.14
C GLY A 402 20.77 -33.33 10.83
N VAL A 403 19.61 -32.81 11.25
CA VAL A 403 18.27 -33.17 10.77
C VAL A 403 17.77 -32.10 9.78
N LYS A 404 17.30 -32.51 8.59
CA LYS A 404 16.49 -31.68 7.69
C LYS A 404 15.00 -32.11 7.78
N PRO A 405 14.03 -31.18 7.64
CA PRO A 405 12.62 -31.47 7.84
C PRO A 405 11.92 -32.09 6.62
N CYS A 406 10.82 -32.81 6.88
CA CYS A 406 9.99 -33.50 5.90
C CYS A 406 9.18 -32.57 4.98
N SER A 407 8.96 -33.00 3.74
CA SER A 407 7.99 -32.42 2.81
C SER A 407 6.73 -33.29 2.71
N MET A 408 5.54 -32.67 2.76
CA MET A 408 4.26 -33.34 2.52
C MET A 408 3.86 -33.28 1.04
N ARG A 409 3.28 -34.38 0.53
CA ARG A 409 2.65 -34.46 -0.81
C ARG A 409 1.22 -33.90 -0.78
N PRO A 410 0.74 -33.22 -1.83
CA PRO A 410 -0.67 -32.85 -1.97
C PRO A 410 -1.50 -33.95 -2.67
N GLY A 411 -2.70 -34.21 -2.16
CA GLY A 411 -3.65 -35.20 -2.68
C GLY A 411 -4.77 -34.62 -3.57
N ALA A 412 -5.05 -35.33 -4.66
CA ALA A 412 -6.22 -35.32 -5.55
C ALA A 412 -7.30 -34.21 -5.44
N ARG A 413 -7.53 -33.51 -6.55
CA ARG A 413 -8.80 -32.78 -6.82
C ARG A 413 -9.81 -33.69 -7.53
N SER A 414 -11.05 -33.74 -7.04
CA SER A 414 -12.18 -34.36 -7.76
C SER A 414 -12.97 -33.30 -8.55
N ARG A 415 -13.42 -33.65 -9.77
CA ARG A 415 -14.28 -32.80 -10.61
C ARG A 415 -15.74 -32.99 -10.24
N TRP A 416 -16.48 -31.89 -10.04
CA TRP A 416 -17.93 -31.88 -10.14
C TRP A 416 -18.38 -31.01 -11.33
N ARG A 417 -19.16 -31.59 -12.25
CA ARG A 417 -19.82 -30.88 -13.35
C ARG A 417 -21.21 -30.44 -12.90
N GLY A 418 -21.48 -29.13 -12.86
CA GLY A 418 -22.84 -28.63 -12.73
C GLY A 418 -23.61 -28.81 -14.03
N ARG A 419 -24.76 -29.50 -13.99
CA ARG A 419 -25.82 -29.38 -15.02
C ARG A 419 -26.74 -28.22 -14.62
N GLY A 420 -27.24 -27.48 -15.60
CA GLY A 420 -28.08 -26.30 -15.36
C GLY A 420 -29.51 -26.62 -14.92
N ARG A 421 -30.20 -25.58 -14.46
CA ARG A 421 -31.66 -25.51 -14.34
C ARG A 421 -32.16 -24.15 -14.80
N THR A 422 -33.01 -24.16 -15.81
CA THR A 422 -34.19 -23.28 -15.97
C THR A 422 -35.12 -23.48 -14.76
N SER A 423 -36.07 -22.62 -14.36
CA SER A 423 -36.82 -21.48 -14.94
C SER A 423 -37.62 -20.84 -13.75
N PRO A 424 -38.86 -20.31 -13.90
CA PRO A 424 -39.22 -18.98 -14.43
C PRO A 424 -39.93 -18.07 -13.40
N SER A 425 -39.94 -16.75 -13.64
CA SER A 425 -41.11 -15.85 -13.54
C SER A 425 -40.75 -14.47 -14.10
#